data_AF-A0A450Z3N8-F1
#
_entry.id   AF-A0A450Z3N8-F1
#
_cell.length_a   1.000
_cell.length_b   1.000
_cell.length_c   1.000
_cell.angle_alpha   90.00
_cell.angle_beta   90.00
_cell.angle_gamma   90.00
#
_symmetry.space_group_name_H-M   'P 1'
#
loop_
_entity.id
_entity.type
_entity.pdbx_description
1 polymer ?
#
loop_
_entity_poly.entity_id
_entity_poly.type
_entity_poly.pdbx_seq_one_letter_code
_entity_poly.pdbx_strand_id
1 'polypeptide(L)'
;MKTKGANEVEQAVLKLLKPLSEQVHTITSDNGKEFARHESIARTLNADFYFAHPYASWERGLNENTNGLIRQYFPKNQDFTTITHEELPFVMDKLNNRPRKCLAMKTPNQVFFGINPMVALQN
;
A
#
# COMPACT_ATOMS: atom_id res chain seq x y z
N MET A 1 -1.75 7.26 20.04
CA MET A 1 -2.19 6.71 18.74
C MET A 1 -3.71 6.67 18.75
N LYS A 2 -4.41 7.63 18.10
CA LYS A 2 -5.87 7.48 17.90
C LYS A 2 -6.05 6.26 17.01
N THR A 3 -6.76 5.24 17.49
CA THR A 3 -7.24 4.14 16.64
C THR A 3 -8.00 4.79 15.49
N LYS A 4 -7.53 4.59 14.26
CA LYS A 4 -8.30 5.01 13.08
C LYS A 4 -9.54 4.11 13.07
N GLY A 5 -10.71 4.70 13.17
CA GLY A 5 -11.95 3.94 13.11
C GLY A 5 -12.11 3.30 11.74
N ALA A 6 -12.99 2.30 11.66
CA ALA A 6 -13.24 1.61 10.40
C ALA A 6 -13.77 2.53 9.29
N ASN A 7 -14.42 3.63 9.68
CA ASN A 7 -14.89 4.67 8.76
C ASN A 7 -13.71 5.41 8.12
N GLU A 8 -12.75 5.87 8.93
CA GLU A 8 -11.59 6.61 8.44
C GLU A 8 -10.73 5.76 7.52
N VAL A 9 -10.58 4.46 7.82
CA VAL A 9 -9.87 3.52 6.96
C VAL A 9 -10.62 3.27 5.65
N GLU A 10 -11.93 3.02 5.70
CA GLU A 10 -12.74 2.90 4.48
C GLU A 10 -12.58 4.14 3.58
N GLN A 11 -12.77 5.34 4.12
CA GLN A 11 -12.68 6.57 3.33
C GLN A 11 -11.29 6.76 2.73
N ALA A 12 -10.23 6.46 3.47
CA ALA A 12 -8.86 6.54 2.96
C ALA A 12 -8.61 5.51 1.86
N VAL A 13 -9.02 4.25 2.04
CA VAL A 13 -8.86 3.18 1.05
C VAL A 13 -9.61 3.53 -0.23
N LEU A 14 -10.87 3.94 -0.13
CA LEU A 14 -11.68 4.33 -1.29
C LEU A 14 -11.09 5.55 -2.00
N LYS A 15 -10.64 6.56 -1.27
CA LYS A 15 -9.99 7.74 -1.87
C LYS A 15 -8.77 7.35 -2.70
N LEU A 16 -7.97 6.41 -2.23
CA LEU A 16 -6.73 5.98 -2.88
C LEU A 16 -6.96 4.99 -4.03
N LEU A 17 -7.87 4.04 -3.86
CA LEU A 17 -8.05 2.93 -4.80
C LEU A 17 -9.13 3.16 -5.84
N LYS A 18 -10.10 4.05 -5.60
CA LYS A 18 -11.19 4.30 -6.57
C LYS A 18 -10.70 4.76 -7.95
N PRO A 19 -9.66 5.60 -8.08
CA PRO A 19 -9.08 5.92 -9.40
C PRO A 19 -8.46 4.72 -10.13
N LEU A 20 -8.21 3.62 -9.42
CA LEU A 20 -7.55 2.41 -9.91
C LEU A 20 -8.49 1.19 -9.84
N SER A 21 -9.81 1.38 -9.71
CA SER A 21 -10.74 0.29 -9.41
C SER A 21 -10.73 -0.80 -10.47
N GLU A 22 -10.48 -0.46 -11.74
CA GLU A 22 -10.39 -1.44 -12.84
C GLU A 22 -9.21 -2.42 -12.67
N GLN A 23 -8.15 -2.00 -11.96
CA GLN A 23 -6.95 -2.79 -11.70
C GLN A 23 -6.96 -3.45 -10.30
N VAL A 24 -7.95 -3.14 -9.47
CA VAL A 24 -8.10 -3.71 -8.12
C VAL A 24 -9.10 -4.85 -8.18
N HIS A 25 -8.61 -6.08 -8.35
CA HIS A 25 -9.46 -7.27 -8.39
C HIS A 25 -9.73 -7.86 -7.01
N THR A 26 -8.71 -7.85 -6.13
CA THR A 26 -8.81 -8.40 -4.78
C THR A 26 -8.03 -7.53 -3.79
N ILE A 27 -8.45 -7.56 -2.54
CA ILE A 27 -7.77 -6.91 -1.41
C ILE A 27 -7.60 -7.93 -0.30
N THR A 28 -6.40 -8.03 0.25
CA THR A 28 -6.13 -8.91 1.40
C THR A 28 -5.60 -8.09 2.58
N SER A 29 -6.25 -8.17 3.74
CA SER A 29 -5.78 -7.53 4.98
C SER A 29 -5.56 -8.53 6.11
N ASP A 30 -5.00 -8.08 7.23
CA ASP A 30 -5.10 -8.82 8.49
C ASP A 30 -6.48 -8.62 9.13
N ASN A 31 -6.73 -9.34 10.22
CA ASN A 31 -7.98 -9.28 10.99
C ASN A 31 -8.09 -8.03 11.89
N GLY A 32 -7.42 -6.93 11.53
CA GLY A 32 -7.52 -5.65 12.23
C GLY A 32 -8.95 -5.11 12.24
N LYS A 33 -9.40 -4.61 13.39
CA LYS A 33 -10.78 -4.08 13.56
C LYS A 33 -11.04 -2.84 12.70
N GLU A 34 -9.99 -2.14 12.29
CA GLU A 34 -10.06 -1.03 11.36
C GLU A 34 -10.56 -1.44 9.96
N PHE A 35 -10.52 -2.73 9.61
CA PHE A 35 -11.08 -3.27 8.37
C PHE A 35 -12.51 -3.81 8.53
N ALA A 36 -13.21 -3.50 9.62
CA ALA A 36 -14.59 -3.96 9.84
C ALA A 36 -15.60 -3.52 8.74
N ARG A 37 -15.23 -2.56 7.88
CA ARG A 37 -16.02 -2.12 6.72
C ARG A 37 -15.58 -2.73 5.39
N HIS A 38 -14.84 -3.84 5.41
CA HIS A 38 -14.32 -4.52 4.21
C HIS A 38 -15.38 -4.81 3.15
N GLU A 39 -16.61 -5.20 3.52
CA GLU A 39 -17.69 -5.47 2.56
C GLU A 39 -18.10 -4.21 1.76
N SER A 40 -18.10 -3.05 2.41
CA SER A 40 -18.41 -1.78 1.76
C SER A 40 -17.29 -1.36 0.80
N ILE A 41 -16.03 -1.57 1.20
CA ILE A 41 -14.86 -1.35 0.35
C ILE A 41 -14.94 -2.25 -0.89
N ALA A 42 -15.13 -3.56 -0.69
CA ALA A 42 -15.26 -4.58 -1.73
C ALA A 42 -16.33 -4.21 -2.76
N ARG A 43 -17.54 -3.90 -2.27
CA ARG A 43 -18.67 -3.50 -3.13
C ARG A 43 -18.37 -2.24 -3.94
N THR A 44 -17.77 -1.23 -3.32
CA THR A 44 -17.51 0.06 -3.97
C THR A 44 -16.42 -0.04 -5.04
N LEU A 45 -15.42 -0.91 -4.82
CA LEU A 45 -14.32 -1.12 -5.76
C LEU A 45 -14.63 -2.23 -6.78
N ASN A 46 -15.76 -2.93 -6.64
CA ASN A 46 -16.07 -4.14 -7.41
C ASN A 46 -14.95 -5.18 -7.35
N ALA A 47 -14.46 -5.44 -6.14
CA ALA A 47 -13.32 -6.31 -5.84
C ALA A 47 -13.66 -7.31 -4.72
N ASP A 48 -12.98 -8.45 -4.69
CA ASP A 48 -13.09 -9.39 -3.57
C ASP A 48 -12.21 -8.93 -2.40
N PHE A 49 -12.61 -9.26 -1.17
CA PHE A 49 -11.84 -8.93 0.03
C PHE A 49 -11.61 -10.16 0.89
N TYR A 50 -10.34 -10.43 1.19
CA TYR A 50 -9.89 -11.58 1.97
C TYR A 50 -9.16 -11.15 3.25
N PHE A 51 -9.16 -12.05 4.23
CA PHE A 51 -8.39 -11.91 5.46
C PHE A 51 -7.32 -12.98 5.53
N ALA A 52 -6.11 -12.61 5.93
CA ALA A 52 -5.06 -13.56 6.24
C ALA A 52 -5.47 -14.44 7.44
N HIS A 53 -5.06 -15.70 7.42
CA HIS A 53 -5.33 -16.62 8.52
C HIS A 53 -4.66 -16.14 9.82
N PRO A 54 -5.27 -16.40 10.99
CA PRO A 54 -4.63 -16.12 12.27
C PRO A 54 -3.24 -16.75 12.35
N TYR A 55 -2.26 -15.98 12.82
CA TYR A 55 -0.85 -16.37 12.95
C TYR A 55 -0.12 -16.72 11.63
N ALA A 56 -0.72 -16.44 10.47
CA ALA A 56 -0.14 -16.69 9.15
C ALA A 56 0.52 -15.45 8.54
N SER A 57 1.55 -14.91 9.21
CA SER A 57 2.24 -13.70 8.75
C SER A 57 2.86 -13.84 7.36
N TRP A 58 3.20 -15.06 6.94
CA TRP A 58 3.77 -15.37 5.61
C TRP A 58 2.81 -15.08 4.45
N GLU A 59 1.49 -15.11 4.68
CA GLU A 59 0.49 -14.76 3.65
C GLU A 59 0.53 -13.28 3.26
N ARG A 60 1.22 -12.45 4.06
CA ARG A 60 1.39 -11.02 3.84
C ARG A 60 2.87 -10.65 3.65
N GLY A 61 3.69 -11.56 3.13
CA GLY A 61 5.14 -11.35 2.96
C GLY A 61 5.50 -10.06 2.20
N LEU A 62 4.69 -9.67 1.20
CA LEU A 62 4.88 -8.41 0.48
C LEU A 62 4.59 -7.18 1.34
N ASN A 63 3.58 -7.24 2.21
CA ASN A 63 3.24 -6.13 3.11
C ASN A 63 4.38 -5.91 4.12
N GLU A 64 4.93 -6.98 4.69
CA GLU A 64 6.07 -6.88 5.62
C GLU A 64 7.33 -6.34 4.93
N ASN A 65 7.62 -6.78 3.69
CA ASN A 65 8.71 -6.21 2.91
C ASN A 65 8.51 -4.72 2.64
N THR A 66 7.29 -4.32 2.24
CA THR A 66 6.95 -2.93 1.93
C THR A 66 7.02 -2.06 3.17
N ASN A 67 6.51 -2.54 4.31
CA ASN A 67 6.64 -1.88 5.60
C ASN A 67 8.11 -1.65 5.97
N GLY A 68 8.98 -2.65 5.78
CA GLY A 68 10.42 -2.51 6.01
C GLY A 68 11.06 -1.40 5.17
N LEU A 69 10.63 -1.24 3.91
CA LEU A 69 11.13 -0.18 3.03
C LEU A 69 10.61 1.21 3.43
N ILE A 70 9.34 1.32 3.82
CA ILE A 70 8.79 2.56 4.38
C ILE A 70 9.56 2.98 5.63
N ARG A 71 9.96 2.02 6.47
CA ARG A 71 10.75 2.28 7.68
C ARG A 71 12.19 2.76 7.43
N GLN A 72 12.71 2.65 6.20
CA GLN A 72 13.99 3.28 5.82
C GLN A 72 13.86 4.82 5.76
N TYR A 73 12.64 5.33 5.54
CA TYR A 73 12.35 6.76 5.48
C TYR A 73 11.66 7.28 6.75
N PHE A 74 10.81 6.46 7.37
CA PHE A 74 10.07 6.80 8.59
C PHE A 74 10.37 5.81 9.72
N PRO A 75 11.46 6.01 10.52
CA PRO A 75 11.88 5.08 11.56
C PRO A 75 10.77 4.72 12.56
N LYS A 76 10.91 3.57 13.24
CA LYS A 76 9.86 2.99 14.09
C LYS A 76 9.29 3.95 15.14
N ASN A 77 10.14 4.79 15.72
CA ASN A 77 9.80 5.72 16.80
C ASN A 77 9.47 7.13 16.31
N GLN A 78 9.43 7.37 14.99
CA GLN A 78 8.98 8.64 14.45
C GLN A 78 7.48 8.78 14.67
N ASP A 79 7.06 9.93 15.19
CA ASP A 79 5.66 10.29 15.24
C ASP A 79 5.15 10.58 13.81
N PHE A 80 4.21 9.77 13.32
CA PHE A 80 3.68 9.93 11.98
C PHE A 80 2.86 11.22 11.79
N THR A 81 2.52 11.92 12.86
CA THR A 81 1.87 13.25 12.77
C THR A 81 2.85 14.34 12.33
N THR A 82 4.16 14.09 12.39
CA THR A 82 5.18 15.05 11.93
C THR A 82 5.54 14.88 10.46
N ILE A 83 5.03 13.83 9.80
CA ILE A 83 5.25 13.61 8.37
C ILE A 83 4.51 14.70 7.60
N THR A 84 5.26 15.46 6.83
CA THR A 84 4.73 16.57 6.03
C THR A 84 3.96 16.08 4.80
N HIS A 85 3.15 16.98 4.24
CA HIS A 85 2.43 16.71 3.00
C HIS A 85 3.35 16.53 1.78
N GLU A 86 4.62 16.95 1.87
CA GLU A 86 5.62 16.83 0.81
C GLU A 86 6.46 15.56 0.96
N GLU A 87 6.81 15.17 2.19
CA GLU A 87 7.59 13.96 2.45
C GLU A 87 6.85 12.68 2.06
N LEU A 88 5.55 12.60 2.35
CA LEU A 88 4.76 11.41 2.03
C LEU A 88 4.74 11.08 0.52
N PRO A 89 4.35 12.00 -0.39
CA PRO A 89 4.38 11.73 -1.82
C PRO A 89 5.80 11.53 -2.35
N PHE A 90 6.80 12.24 -1.79
CA PHE A 90 8.20 12.02 -2.15
C PHE A 90 8.65 10.58 -1.86
N VAL A 91 8.35 10.05 -0.68
CA VAL A 91 8.70 8.66 -0.32
C VAL A 91 7.89 7.66 -1.16
N MET A 92 6.61 7.93 -1.42
CA MET A 92 5.79 7.09 -2.30
C MET A 92 6.38 7.01 -3.70
N ASP A 93 6.78 8.15 -4.29
CA ASP A 93 7.43 8.19 -5.60
C ASP A 93 8.72 7.37 -5.61
N LYS A 94 9.60 7.58 -4.62
CA LYS A 94 10.84 6.80 -4.48
C LYS A 94 10.58 5.30 -4.42
N LEU A 95 9.58 4.85 -3.66
CA LEU A 95 9.29 3.42 -3.50
C LEU A 95 8.64 2.80 -4.74
N ASN A 96 7.77 3.53 -5.44
CA ASN A 96 7.09 3.09 -6.66
C ASN A 96 7.97 3.19 -7.91
N ASN A 97 9.05 3.98 -7.85
CA ASN A 97 10.11 4.05 -8.86
C ASN A 97 11.39 3.29 -8.46
N ARG A 98 11.36 2.50 -7.37
CA ARG A 98 12.50 1.64 -6.98
C ARG A 98 12.46 0.31 -7.75
N PRO A 99 13.50 -0.02 -8.53
CA PRO A 99 13.64 -1.32 -9.20
C PRO A 99 13.52 -2.49 -8.24
N ARG A 100 12.77 -3.54 -8.62
CA ARG A 100 12.56 -4.74 -7.81
C ARG A 100 13.12 -5.97 -8.51
N LYS A 101 13.91 -6.77 -7.79
CA LYS A 101 14.46 -8.03 -8.32
C LYS A 101 13.34 -9.00 -8.77
N CYS A 102 12.23 -9.07 -8.03
CA CYS A 102 11.07 -9.89 -8.38
C CYS A 102 10.33 -9.43 -9.65
N LEU A 103 10.60 -8.21 -10.14
CA LEU A 103 10.05 -7.65 -11.37
C LEU A 103 11.10 -7.57 -12.49
N ALA A 104 12.12 -8.43 -12.45
CA ALA A 104 13.26 -8.39 -13.38
C ALA A 104 13.92 -6.99 -13.48
N MET A 105 14.09 -6.35 -12.31
CA MET A 105 14.64 -4.99 -12.18
C MET A 105 13.76 -3.86 -12.76
N LYS A 106 12.50 -4.14 -13.11
CA LYS A 106 11.51 -3.09 -13.38
C LYS A 106 10.97 -2.48 -12.08
N THR A 107 10.40 -1.29 -12.17
CA THR A 107 9.70 -0.63 -11.07
C THR A 107 8.23 -1.03 -11.00
N PRO A 108 7.57 -0.91 -9.82
CA PRO A 108 6.13 -1.04 -9.71
C PRO A 108 5.37 -0.19 -10.73
N ASN A 109 5.76 1.08 -10.91
CA ASN A 109 5.14 1.97 -11.89
C ASN A 109 5.27 1.47 -13.34
N GLN A 110 6.44 0.92 -13.71
CA GLN A 110 6.65 0.35 -15.04
C GLN A 110 5.74 -0.84 -15.32
N VAL A 111 5.56 -1.72 -14.33
CA VAL A 111 4.75 -2.92 -14.51
C VAL A 111 3.25 -2.61 -14.43
N PHE A 112 2.86 -1.72 -13.51
CA PHE A 112 1.45 -1.43 -13.25
C PHE A 112 0.85 -0.45 -14.26
N PHE A 113 1.55 0.64 -14.59
CA PHE A 113 1.05 1.67 -15.51
C PHE A 113 1.64 1.58 -16.91
N GLY A 114 2.63 0.72 -17.15
CA GLY A 114 3.32 0.65 -18.45
C GLY A 114 4.16 1.88 -18.78
N ILE A 115 4.37 2.79 -17.83
CA ILE A 115 5.14 4.03 -18.01
C ILE A 115 6.64 3.76 -17.84
N ASN A 116 7.51 4.59 -18.44
CA ASN A 116 8.96 4.51 -18.23
C ASN A 116 9.44 5.74 -17.43
N PRO A 117 9.32 5.75 -16.09
CA PRO A 117 9.77 6.87 -15.28
C PRO A 117 11.31 6.90 -15.27
N MET A 118 11.89 8.09 -15.10
CA MET A 118 13.32 8.18 -14.83
C MET A 118 13.65 7.45 -13.53
N VAL A 119 14.49 6.42 -13.61
CA VAL A 119 14.92 5.62 -12.46
C VAL A 119 16.42 5.74 -12.27
N ALA A 120 16.87 5.72 -11.02
CA ALA A 120 18.28 5.91 -10.67
C ALA A 120 19.24 4.82 -11.21
N LEU A 121 18.74 3.77 -11.86
CA LEU A 121 19.51 2.63 -12.38
C LEU A 121 19.40 2.45 -13.90
N GLN A 122 18.89 3.45 -14.64
CA GLN A 122 18.99 3.45 -16.11
C GLN A 122 20.34 4.05 -16.52
N ASN A 123 21.35 3.20 -16.63
CA ASN A 123 22.60 3.43 -17.39
C ASN A 123 22.92 2.15 -18.15
#